data_AF-A0A150FUM1-F1
#
_entry.id   AF-A0A150FUM1-F1
#
_cell.length_a   1.000
_cell.length_b   1.000
_cell.length_c   1.000
_cell.angle_alpha   90.00
_cell.angle_beta   90.00
_cell.angle_gamma   90.00
#
_symmetry.space_group_name_H-M   'P 1'
#
loop_
_entity.id
_entity.type
_entity.pdbx_description
1 polymer ?
#
loop_
_entity_poly.entity_id
_entity_poly.type
_entity_poly.pdbx_seq_one_letter_code
_entity_poly.pdbx_strand_id
1 'polypeptide(L)'
;MFTATWCGPCSMVHKELKQAVRKLEGRPPCAVLVVDVEENKELASELGVKALPTLLYLGREVGRAPIYTQGPVSASAILDTMDRATAFGGRNMQARWLKL
;
A
#
# COMPACT_ATOMS: atom_id res chain seq x y z
N MET A 1 2.84 0.42 -2.54
CA MET A 1 2.80 -0.87 -3.26
C MET A 1 3.95 -0.88 -4.25
N PHE A 2 4.88 -1.80 -4.06
CA PHE A 2 5.94 -2.07 -5.03
C PHE A 2 5.42 -2.95 -6.16
N THR A 3 5.75 -2.57 -7.39
CA THR A 3 5.24 -3.19 -8.63
C THR A 3 6.31 -3.21 -9.72
N ALA A 4 6.04 -3.90 -10.81
CA ALA A 4 6.78 -3.80 -12.07
C ALA A 4 5.82 -3.98 -13.26
N THR A 5 6.22 -3.51 -14.44
CA THR A 5 5.43 -3.61 -15.68
C THR A 5 5.23 -5.06 -16.16
N TRP A 6 6.22 -5.93 -15.92
CA TRP A 6 6.20 -7.35 -16.26
C TRP A 6 5.51 -8.24 -15.20
N CYS A 7 5.04 -7.66 -14.09
CA CYS A 7 4.42 -8.40 -13.00
C CYS A 7 2.92 -8.60 -13.24
N GLY A 8 2.53 -9.76 -13.79
CA GLY A 8 1.13 -10.14 -14.00
C GLY A 8 0.24 -10.00 -12.74
N PRO A 9 0.62 -10.59 -11.59
CA PRO A 9 -0.14 -10.46 -10.33
C PRO A 9 -0.28 -9.01 -9.83
N CYS A 10 0.67 -8.13 -10.14
CA CYS A 10 0.61 -6.74 -9.72
C CYS A 10 -0.58 -5.99 -10.34
N SER A 11 -0.92 -6.30 -11.60
CA SER A 11 -2.10 -5.72 -12.27
C SER A 11 -3.41 -6.09 -11.56
N MET A 12 -3.52 -7.33 -11.08
CA MET A 12 -4.68 -7.77 -10.29
C MET A 12 -4.77 -7.01 -8.97
N VAL A 13 -3.66 -6.95 -8.21
CA VAL A 13 -3.64 -6.25 -6.93
C VAL A 13 -3.85 -4.75 -7.10
N HIS A 14 -3.42 -4.15 -8.21
CA HIS A 14 -3.71 -2.75 -8.50
C HIS A 14 -5.22 -2.49 -8.64
N LYS A 15 -6.00 -3.44 -9.19
CA LYS A 15 -7.47 -3.35 -9.25
C LYS A 15 -8.08 -3.44 -7.85
N GLU A 16 -7.62 -4.39 -7.04
CA GLU A 16 -8.06 -4.57 -5.65
C GLU A 16 -7.72 -3.34 -4.79
N LEU A 17 -6.53 -2.76 -4.96
CA LEU A 17 -6.10 -1.53 -4.29
C LEU A 17 -7.01 -0.35 -4.65
N LYS A 18 -7.35 -0.19 -5.95
CA LYS A 18 -8.32 0.83 -6.38
C LYS A 18 -9.70 0.64 -5.73
N GLN A 19 -10.17 -0.61 -5.62
CA GLN A 19 -11.43 -0.91 -4.95
C GLN A 19 -11.38 -0.61 -3.45
N ALA A 20 -10.29 -0.98 -2.77
CA ALA A 20 -10.09 -0.68 -1.36
C ALA A 20 -10.12 0.84 -1.13
N VAL A 21 -9.39 1.61 -1.94
CA VAL A 21 -9.35 3.07 -1.86
C VAL A 21 -10.71 3.73 -2.03
N ARG A 22 -11.55 3.25 -2.97
CA ARG A 22 -12.93 3.75 -3.13
C ARG A 22 -13.79 3.51 -1.89
N LYS A 23 -13.54 2.44 -1.15
CA LYS A 23 -14.26 2.13 0.10
C LYS A 23 -13.77 2.95 1.31
N LEU A 24 -12.72 3.76 1.15
CA LEU A 24 -12.19 4.62 2.21
C LEU A 24 -12.88 5.99 2.28
N GLU A 25 -13.92 6.24 1.49
CA GLU A 25 -14.73 7.47 1.58
C GLU A 25 -15.21 7.69 3.03
N GLY A 26 -14.92 8.86 3.59
CA GLY A 26 -15.25 9.21 4.99
C GLY A 26 -14.28 8.70 6.07
N ARG A 27 -13.23 7.93 5.71
CA ARG A 27 -12.19 7.50 6.65
C ARG A 27 -11.05 8.53 6.79
N PRO A 28 -10.18 8.41 7.81
CA PRO A 28 -9.07 9.33 7.98
C PRO A 28 -8.07 9.23 6.82
N PRO A 29 -7.29 10.29 6.56
CA PRO A 29 -6.51 10.45 5.34
C PRO A 29 -5.44 9.36 5.21
N CYS A 30 -5.34 8.79 4.02
CA CYS A 30 -4.26 7.87 3.65
C CYS A 30 -3.66 8.27 2.29
N ALA A 31 -2.33 8.17 2.18
CA ALA A 31 -1.63 8.29 0.91
C ALA A 31 -1.42 6.90 0.31
N VAL A 32 -1.61 6.75 -1.00
CA VAL A 32 -1.32 5.52 -1.72
C VAL A 32 -0.19 5.79 -2.70
N LEU A 33 0.95 5.15 -2.44
CA LEU A 33 2.13 5.21 -3.29
C LEU A 33 2.21 3.92 -4.11
N VAL A 34 2.32 4.05 -5.43
CA VAL A 34 2.66 2.94 -6.32
C VAL A 34 4.07 3.20 -6.82
N VAL A 35 4.98 2.27 -6.53
CA VAL A 35 6.42 2.43 -6.72
C VAL A 35 6.90 1.33 -7.66
N ASP A 36 7.46 1.71 -8.81
CA ASP A 36 8.07 0.75 -9.72
C ASP A 36 9.48 0.37 -9.21
N VAL A 37 9.76 -0.93 -9.08
CA VAL A 37 11.05 -1.41 -8.56
C VAL A 37 12.21 -1.25 -9.53
N GLU A 38 11.95 -1.12 -10.83
CA GLU A 38 12.98 -0.91 -11.83
C GLU A 38 13.47 0.55 -11.80
N GLU A 39 12.55 1.47 -11.55
CA GLU A 39 12.83 2.90 -11.37
C GLU A 39 13.39 3.22 -9.96
N ASN A 40 13.02 2.44 -8.94
CA ASN A 40 13.34 2.71 -7.53
C ASN A 40 14.07 1.53 -6.84
N LYS A 41 15.14 1.04 -7.45
CA LYS A 41 15.87 -0.18 -6.99
C LYS A 41 16.44 -0.05 -5.58
N GLU A 42 17.06 1.08 -5.26
CA GLU A 42 17.67 1.34 -3.95
C GLU A 42 16.60 1.33 -2.85
N LEU A 43 15.52 2.09 -3.04
CA LEU A 43 14.39 2.11 -2.11
C LEU A 43 13.75 0.73 -1.91
N ALA A 44 13.59 -0.04 -2.99
CA ALA A 44 13.07 -1.41 -2.90
C ALA A 44 13.99 -2.32 -2.08
N SER A 45 15.32 -2.19 -2.26
CA SER A 45 16.33 -2.91 -1.49
C SER A 45 16.32 -2.52 -0.02
N GLU A 46 16.36 -1.22 0.29
CA GLU A 46 16.35 -0.68 1.65
C GLU A 46 15.10 -1.12 2.44
N LEU A 47 13.94 -1.18 1.78
CA LEU A 47 12.69 -1.61 2.39
C LEU A 47 12.48 -3.14 2.37
N GLY A 48 13.47 -3.90 1.90
CA GLY A 48 13.45 -5.37 1.93
C GLY A 48 12.43 -6.01 0.99
N VAL A 49 12.12 -5.37 -0.14
CA VAL A 49 11.18 -5.87 -1.15
C VAL A 49 11.83 -7.02 -1.92
N LYS A 50 11.42 -8.26 -1.62
CA LYS A 50 11.98 -9.49 -2.22
C LYS A 50 11.07 -10.14 -3.26
N ALA A 51 9.80 -9.73 -3.31
CA ALA A 51 8.80 -10.29 -4.22
C ALA A 51 7.78 -9.21 -4.62
N LEU A 52 7.13 -9.41 -5.76
CA LEU A 52 6.09 -8.51 -6.25
C LEU A 52 4.73 -9.22 -6.36
N PRO A 53 3.62 -8.49 -6.12
CA PRO A 53 3.58 -7.18 -5.49
C PRO A 53 3.93 -7.27 -4.00
N THR A 54 4.49 -6.18 -3.44
CA THR A 54 4.64 -6.01 -1.98
C THR A 54 3.90 -4.75 -1.56
N LEU A 55 3.02 -4.87 -0.56
CA LEU A 55 2.34 -3.75 0.07
C LEU A 55 3.00 -3.48 1.42
N LEU A 56 3.36 -2.22 1.63
CA LEU A 56 3.88 -1.68 2.87
C LEU A 56 2.81 -0.78 3.48
N TYR A 57 2.46 -1.01 4.74
CA TYR A 57 1.48 -0.22 5.48
C TYR A 57 2.19 0.53 6.60
N LEU A 58 2.12 1.86 6.53
CA LEU A 58 2.73 2.77 7.49
C LEU A 58 1.64 3.50 8.28
N GLY A 59 1.61 3.27 9.60
CA GLY A 59 0.76 4.02 10.52
C GLY A 59 1.35 5.39 10.88
N ARG A 60 0.56 6.22 11.57
CA ARG A 60 1.03 7.54 12.07
C ARG A 60 1.87 7.45 13.34
N GLU A 61 1.81 6.31 14.04
CA GLU A 61 2.52 6.11 15.29
C GLU A 61 4.02 5.99 15.03
N VAL A 62 4.79 6.94 15.55
CA VAL A 62 6.25 6.94 15.46
C VAL A 62 6.79 5.72 16.21
N GLY A 63 7.71 4.99 15.58
CA GLY A 63 8.33 3.79 16.16
C GLY A 63 7.54 2.49 15.95
N ARG A 64 6.32 2.55 15.38
CA ARG A 64 5.60 1.34 14.98
C ARG A 64 6.23 0.75 13.71
N ALA A 65 6.57 -0.53 13.76
CA ALA A 65 7.09 -1.23 12.61
C ALA A 65 6.05 -1.28 11.46
N PRO A 66 6.49 -1.12 10.20
CA PRO A 66 5.60 -1.28 9.05
C PRO A 66 5.03 -2.69 8.99
N ILE A 67 3.78 -2.81 8.54
CA ILE A 67 3.21 -4.12 8.19
C ILE A 67 3.46 -4.36 6.71
N TYR A 68 3.81 -5.60 6.35
CA TYR A 68 4.04 -6.02 4.97
C TYR A 68 3.02 -7.07 4.57
N THR A 69 2.54 -6.99 3.34
CA THR A 69 1.84 -8.09 2.68
C THR A 69 2.49 -8.37 1.33
N GLN A 70 2.83 -9.63 1.08
CA GLN A 70 3.49 -10.05 -0.15
C GLN A 70 2.56 -10.96 -0.97
N GLY A 71 2.58 -10.77 -2.29
CA GLY A 71 1.77 -11.54 -3.22
C GLY A 71 0.36 -11.00 -3.44
N PRO A 72 -0.51 -11.77 -4.13
CA PRO A 72 -1.88 -11.36 -4.42
C PRO A 72 -2.71 -11.14 -3.15
N VAL A 73 -3.42 -10.01 -3.10
CA VAL A 73 -4.27 -9.63 -1.97
C VAL A 73 -5.59 -9.05 -2.46
N SER A 74 -6.67 -9.29 -1.72
CA SER A 74 -7.99 -8.73 -2.00
C SER A 74 -8.15 -7.33 -1.38
N ALA A 75 -9.14 -6.57 -1.85
CA ALA A 75 -9.49 -5.28 -1.29
C ALA A 75 -9.86 -5.37 0.20
N SER A 76 -10.55 -6.44 0.63
CA SER A 76 -10.89 -6.65 2.04
C SER A 76 -9.63 -6.83 2.88
N ALA A 77 -8.72 -7.72 2.46
CA ALA A 77 -7.48 -7.97 3.19
C ALA A 77 -6.59 -6.72 3.28
N ILE A 78 -6.61 -5.87 2.25
CA ILE A 78 -5.96 -4.56 2.27
C ILE A 78 -6.56 -3.68 3.38
N LEU A 79 -7.89 -3.55 3.42
CA LEU A 79 -8.60 -2.73 4.41
C LEU A 79 -8.37 -3.24 5.84
N ASP A 80 -8.49 -4.55 6.06
CA ASP A 80 -8.26 -5.17 7.37
C ASP A 80 -6.81 -4.93 7.85
N THR A 81 -5.85 -4.99 6.93
CA THR A 81 -4.44 -4.72 7.25
C THR A 81 -4.19 -3.25 7.52
N MET A 82 -4.85 -2.34 6.79
CA MET A 82 -4.80 -0.91 7.07
C MET A 82 -5.29 -0.63 8.49
N ASP A 83 -6.42 -1.21 8.88
CA ASP A 83 -7.01 -1.03 10.22
C ASP A 83 -6.09 -1.57 11.32
N ARG A 84 -5.37 -2.66 11.05
CA ARG A 84 -4.32 -3.13 11.97
C ARG A 84 -3.13 -2.17 12.02
N ALA A 85 -2.65 -1.66 10.88
CA ALA A 85 -1.47 -0.81 10.80
C ALA A 85 -1.68 0.56 11.46
N THR A 86 -2.93 0.96 11.67
CA THR A 86 -3.31 2.27 12.17
C THR A 86 -4.08 2.13 13.49
N ALA A 87 -3.49 2.55 14.61
CA ALA A 87 -4.32 2.96 15.75
C ALA A 87 -4.97 4.31 15.36
N PHE A 88 -6.07 4.28 14.61
CA PHE A 88 -6.58 5.48 13.93
C PHE A 88 -7.09 6.57 14.88
N GLY A 89 -6.41 7.73 14.89
CA GLY A 89 -6.93 9.04 15.31
C GLY A 89 -7.05 9.99 14.10
N GLY A 90 -8.21 10.64 13.95
CA GLY A 90 -8.73 11.39 12.76
C GLY A 90 -7.85 12.50 12.14
N ARG A 91 -8.25 13.26 11.11
CA ARG A 91 -9.53 13.56 10.42
C ARG A 91 -9.29 13.75 8.90
N ASN A 92 -10.31 13.43 8.10
CA ASN A 92 -10.71 13.93 6.76
C ASN A 92 -9.63 14.42 5.75
N MET A 93 -9.33 13.61 4.72
CA MET A 93 -9.06 14.07 3.32
C MET A 93 -8.93 12.89 2.33
N GLN A 94 -9.20 13.18 1.06
CA GLN A 94 -9.26 12.27 -0.09
C GLN A 94 -7.93 11.52 -0.37
N ALA A 95 -8.03 10.28 -0.84
CA ALA A 95 -6.88 9.48 -1.26
C ALA A 95 -6.12 10.15 -2.42
N ARG A 96 -4.84 10.44 -2.20
CA ARG A 96 -3.93 10.93 -3.24
C ARG A 96 -3.13 9.76 -3.82
N TRP A 97 -3.29 9.55 -5.12
CA TRP A 97 -2.43 8.68 -5.90
C TRP A 97 -1.17 9.45 -6.25
N LEU A 98 -0.05 9.06 -5.67
CA LEU A 98 1.25 9.60 -6.07
C LEU A 98 2.00 8.49 -6.80
N LYS A 99 2.51 8.83 -7.98
CA LYS A 99 3.52 8.05 -8.66
C LYS A 99 4.86 8.63 -8.21
N LEU A 100 5.67 7.82 -7.55
CA LEU A 100 7.08 8.08 -7.35
C LEU A 100 7.84 7.38 -8.47
#